data_AF-A0A9X9PQJ8-F1
#
_entry.id   AF-A0A9X9PQJ8-F1
#
_cell.length_a   1.000
_cell.length_b   1.000
_cell.length_c   1.000
_cell.angle_alpha   90.00
_cell.angle_beta   90.00
_cell.angle_gamma   90.00
#
_symmetry.space_group_name_H-M   'P 1'
#
loop_
_entity.id
_entity.type
_entity.pdbx_description
1 polymer ?
#
loop_
_entity_poly.entity_id
_entity_poly.type
_entity_poly.pdbx_seq_one_letter_code
_entity_poly.pdbx_strand_id
1 'polypeptide(L)'
;MWKPARYFTKIHTNQLLTTRKCSEKKLVDLALQGHITINGNYGLHTSTRNGNAPVVIFDEPLKIKRIILDNSFISMAEYNGLKYALAWYQGHPHVFSRRLDEEVWHLVTSVGKDADNANEIYQFLLESSPPLAKYSKRITSMELQYRSLMRLAGEKWLEIGPARLLDMDHQGRSLQVKINRIIPQPARGFICGNIS
;
A
#
# COMPACT_ATOMS: atom_id res chain seq x y z
N MET A 1 -39.46 15.74 18.15
CA MET A 1 -38.69 16.59 17.21
C MET A 1 -38.31 15.77 15.99
N TRP A 2 -39.00 15.96 14.87
CA TRP A 2 -38.66 15.33 13.59
C TRP A 2 -37.61 16.22 12.90
N LYS A 3 -36.40 15.72 12.68
CA LYS A 3 -35.43 16.41 11.81
C LYS A 3 -35.76 16.01 10.37
N PRO A 4 -36.03 16.94 9.44
CA PRO A 4 -36.24 16.57 8.06
C PRO A 4 -34.98 15.89 7.53
N ALA A 5 -35.15 14.80 6.79
CA ALA A 5 -34.07 14.19 6.04
C ALA A 5 -33.48 15.27 5.12
N ARG A 6 -32.23 15.67 5.37
CA ARG A 6 -31.51 16.55 4.45
C ARG A 6 -31.24 15.73 3.20
N TYR A 7 -32.04 15.91 2.16
CA TYR A 7 -31.75 15.38 0.84
C TYR A 7 -30.52 16.11 0.32
N PHE A 8 -29.33 15.54 0.55
CA PHE A 8 -28.12 16.06 -0.07
C PHE A 8 -28.24 15.87 -1.58
N THR A 9 -28.18 16.98 -2.31
CA THR A 9 -28.08 16.97 -3.76
C THR A 9 -26.88 16.11 -4.16
N LYS A 10 -27.11 15.14 -5.04
CA LYS A 10 -26.04 14.36 -5.68
C LYS A 10 -25.28 15.31 -6.61
N ILE A 11 -23.97 15.38 -6.45
CA ILE A 11 -23.11 16.24 -7.27
C ILE A 11 -22.30 15.35 -8.19
N HIS A 12 -22.32 15.66 -9.48
CA HIS A 12 -21.58 14.91 -10.48
C HIS A 12 -20.17 15.49 -10.67
N THR A 13 -19.17 14.63 -10.79
CA THR A 13 -17.77 15.04 -11.01
C THR A 13 -17.57 15.91 -12.24
N ASN A 14 -18.34 15.69 -13.31
CA ASN A 14 -18.27 16.51 -14.52
C ASN A 14 -18.52 18.00 -14.21
N GLN A 15 -19.37 18.36 -13.25
CA GLN A 15 -19.62 19.73 -12.80
C GLN A 15 -18.45 20.29 -11.97
N LEU A 16 -17.82 19.44 -11.15
CA LEU A 16 -16.73 19.83 -10.25
C LEU A 16 -15.38 19.95 -10.98
N LEU A 17 -15.11 19.06 -11.92
CA LEU A 17 -13.85 18.97 -12.64
C LEU A 17 -13.80 19.95 -13.83
N THR A 18 -14.92 20.22 -14.52
CA THR A 18 -14.97 21.19 -15.63
C THR A 18 -14.68 22.62 -15.16
N THR A 19 -15.12 22.97 -13.95
CA THR A 19 -14.83 24.29 -13.36
C THR A 19 -13.39 24.43 -12.85
N ARG A 20 -12.58 23.35 -12.90
CA ARG A 20 -11.22 23.24 -12.32
C ARG A 20 -11.11 23.65 -10.86
N LYS A 21 -12.23 23.73 -10.13
CA LYS A 21 -12.26 24.10 -8.71
C LYS A 21 -11.79 22.97 -7.80
N CYS A 22 -11.82 21.73 -8.29
CA CYS A 22 -11.43 20.55 -7.55
C CYS A 22 -10.68 19.56 -8.45
N SER A 23 -9.67 18.87 -7.92
CA SER A 23 -9.02 17.73 -8.57
C SER A 23 -9.63 16.42 -8.06
N GLU A 24 -9.46 15.32 -8.79
CA GLU A 24 -9.92 14.01 -8.35
C GLU A 24 -9.21 13.58 -7.06
N LYS A 25 -7.91 13.87 -6.93
CA LYS A 25 -7.17 13.64 -5.68
C LYS A 25 -7.87 14.32 -4.51
N LYS A 26 -8.24 15.60 -4.65
CA LYS A 26 -8.88 16.34 -3.57
C LYS A 26 -10.27 15.80 -3.22
N LEU A 27 -11.03 15.31 -4.20
CA LEU A 27 -12.30 14.62 -3.96
C LEU A 27 -12.08 13.33 -3.15
N VAL A 28 -11.08 12.53 -3.52
CA VAL A 28 -10.74 11.32 -2.78
C VAL A 28 -10.28 11.65 -1.36
N ASP A 29 -9.43 12.66 -1.17
CA ASP A 29 -8.98 13.11 0.15
C ASP A 29 -10.17 13.52 1.05
N LEU A 30 -11.11 14.30 0.50
CA LEU A 30 -12.33 14.72 1.22
C LEU A 30 -13.21 13.52 1.58
N ALA A 31 -13.28 12.51 0.72
CA ALA A 31 -14.05 11.31 0.97
C ALA A 31 -13.46 10.47 2.10
N LEU A 32 -12.13 10.33 2.12
CA LEU A 32 -11.39 9.65 3.20
C LEU A 32 -11.53 10.36 4.54
N GLN A 33 -11.62 11.69 4.52
CA GLN A 33 -11.87 12.51 5.70
C GLN A 33 -13.34 12.50 6.15
N GLY A 34 -14.22 11.81 5.41
CA GLY A 34 -15.65 11.72 5.71
C GLY A 34 -16.44 13.02 5.45
N HIS A 35 -15.85 13.98 4.74
CA HIS A 35 -16.51 15.24 4.37
C HIS A 35 -17.50 15.05 3.21
N ILE A 36 -17.27 14.07 2.35
CA ILE A 36 -18.18 13.66 1.28
C ILE A 36 -18.32 12.14 1.26
N THR A 37 -19.42 11.64 0.69
CA THR A 37 -19.57 10.22 0.34
C THR A 37 -19.33 10.08 -1.16
N ILE A 38 -18.47 9.13 -1.56
CA ILE A 38 -18.33 8.78 -2.97
C ILE A 38 -19.26 7.60 -3.26
N ASN A 39 -20.09 7.76 -4.29
CA ASN A 39 -20.95 6.71 -4.79
C ASN A 39 -20.91 6.73 -6.32
N GLY A 40 -20.21 5.79 -6.93
CA GLY A 40 -20.06 5.74 -8.38
C GLY A 40 -20.45 4.39 -8.97
N ASN A 41 -20.95 4.41 -10.21
CA ASN A 41 -21.18 3.20 -11.00
C ASN A 41 -19.87 2.49 -11.41
N TYR A 42 -18.71 3.14 -11.21
CA TYR A 42 -17.38 2.63 -11.56
C TYR A 42 -16.67 1.94 -10.39
N GLY A 43 -17.43 1.48 -9.40
CA GLY A 43 -16.92 0.62 -8.32
C GLY A 43 -16.18 1.34 -7.20
N LEU A 44 -15.89 2.64 -7.31
CA LEU A 44 -15.30 3.44 -6.23
C LEU A 44 -16.37 3.83 -5.21
N HIS A 45 -16.16 3.52 -3.93
CA HIS A 45 -17.10 3.86 -2.87
C HIS A 45 -16.40 4.07 -1.52
N THR A 46 -17.02 4.85 -0.64
CA THR A 46 -16.62 4.97 0.77
C THR A 46 -17.41 3.99 1.63
N SER A 47 -16.75 3.26 2.53
CA SER A 47 -17.39 2.34 3.49
C SER A 47 -18.27 3.08 4.50
N THR A 48 -17.79 4.21 5.02
CA THR A 48 -18.55 5.03 5.96
C THR A 48 -19.47 6.00 5.23
N ARG A 49 -20.74 5.63 5.07
CA ARG A 49 -21.80 6.58 4.67
C ARG A 49 -22.14 7.47 5.86
N ASN A 50 -21.50 8.63 5.94
CA ASN A 50 -22.02 9.71 6.76
C ASN A 50 -23.31 10.21 6.10
N GLY A 51 -24.48 9.89 6.68
CA GLY A 51 -25.78 10.28 6.14
C GLY A 51 -25.98 11.81 6.03
N ASN A 52 -25.08 12.59 6.66
CA ASN A 52 -25.06 14.04 6.59
C ASN A 52 -24.00 14.61 5.61
N ALA A 53 -23.25 13.76 4.90
CA ALA A 53 -22.25 14.21 3.95
C ALA A 53 -22.85 14.31 2.53
N PRO A 54 -22.48 15.35 1.75
CA PRO A 54 -22.81 15.42 0.33
C PRO A 54 -22.34 14.17 -0.42
N VAL A 55 -23.14 13.72 -1.38
CA VAL A 55 -22.79 12.57 -2.23
C VAL A 55 -22.20 13.07 -3.53
N VAL A 56 -20.98 12.64 -3.84
CA VAL A 56 -20.31 12.89 -5.11
C VAL A 56 -20.36 11.62 -5.96
N ILE A 57 -20.84 11.77 -7.20
CA ILE A 57 -20.95 10.70 -8.20
C ILE A 57 -19.85 10.89 -9.23
N PHE A 58 -18.99 9.88 -9.35
CA PHE A 58 -17.98 9.83 -10.41
C PHE A 58 -18.64 9.41 -11.72
N ASP A 59 -18.54 10.28 -12.71
CA ASP A 59 -19.12 10.09 -14.06
C ASP A 59 -18.20 9.27 -14.98
N GLU A 60 -16.94 9.11 -14.60
CA GLU A 60 -15.94 8.32 -15.31
C GLU A 60 -15.10 7.49 -14.32
N PRO A 61 -14.49 6.37 -14.78
CA PRO A 61 -13.50 5.64 -13.99
C PRO A 61 -12.33 6.54 -13.56
N LEU A 62 -11.94 6.45 -12.30
CA LEU A 62 -10.85 7.25 -11.77
C LEU A 62 -9.49 6.67 -12.18
N LYS A 63 -8.70 7.44 -12.94
CA LYS A 63 -7.34 7.03 -13.33
C LYS A 63 -6.42 7.02 -12.10
N ILE A 64 -5.75 5.89 -11.85
CA ILE A 64 -4.89 5.72 -10.67
C ILE A 64 -3.76 6.77 -10.60
N LYS A 65 -3.22 7.16 -11.75
CA LYS A 65 -2.19 8.20 -11.85
C LYS A 65 -2.61 9.56 -11.29
N ARG A 66 -3.92 9.84 -11.19
CA ARG A 66 -4.43 11.14 -10.70
C ARG A 66 -4.47 11.23 -9.18
N ILE A 67 -4.26 10.11 -8.46
CA ILE A 67 -4.43 10.04 -7.01
C ILE A 67 -3.15 9.65 -6.26
N ILE A 68 -2.26 8.90 -6.90
CA ILE A 68 -0.95 8.54 -6.34
C ILE A 68 0.08 9.65 -6.54
N LEU A 69 1.17 9.61 -5.79
CA LEU A 69 2.29 10.56 -5.92
C LEU A 69 3.01 10.40 -7.27
N ASP A 70 3.46 11.51 -7.84
CA ASP A 70 4.27 11.59 -9.06
C ASP A 70 3.70 10.82 -10.27
N ASN A 71 2.39 10.53 -10.25
CA ASN A 71 1.67 9.81 -11.30
C ASN A 71 2.30 8.44 -11.64
N SER A 72 3.08 7.86 -10.72
CA SER A 72 3.98 6.73 -11.01
C SER A 72 3.98 5.68 -9.90
N PHE A 73 4.13 4.42 -10.30
CA PHE A 73 4.43 3.31 -9.39
C PHE A 73 5.93 3.32 -9.06
N ILE A 74 6.25 3.10 -7.78
CA ILE A 74 7.60 2.93 -7.29
C ILE A 74 8.17 1.64 -7.88
N SER A 75 7.46 0.53 -7.72
CA SER A 75 7.86 -0.79 -8.20
C SER A 75 6.65 -1.56 -8.68
N MET A 76 6.87 -2.53 -9.56
CA MET A 76 5.86 -3.50 -10.00
C MET A 76 6.45 -4.90 -10.03
N ALA A 77 5.62 -5.89 -9.73
CA ALA A 77 5.97 -7.29 -9.80
C ALA A 77 4.76 -8.12 -10.24
N GLU A 78 5.02 -9.29 -10.80
CA GLU A 78 3.98 -10.24 -11.21
C GLU A 78 4.22 -11.55 -10.49
N TYR A 79 3.23 -11.99 -9.71
CA TYR A 79 3.27 -13.25 -8.97
C TYR A 79 1.84 -13.71 -8.68
N ASN A 80 1.66 -15.03 -8.49
CA ASN A 80 0.35 -15.64 -8.23
C ASN A 80 -0.73 -15.27 -9.28
N GLY A 81 -0.34 -15.07 -10.54
CA GLY A 81 -1.26 -14.73 -11.64
C GLY A 81 -1.81 -13.29 -11.59
N LEU A 82 -1.25 -12.42 -10.75
CA LEU A 82 -1.65 -11.02 -10.61
C LEU A 82 -0.46 -10.10 -10.85
N LYS A 83 -0.76 -8.87 -11.28
CA LYS A 83 0.20 -7.77 -11.30
C LYS A 83 0.03 -6.94 -10.04
N TYR A 84 1.13 -6.69 -9.36
CA TYR A 84 1.20 -5.86 -8.18
C TYR A 84 2.00 -4.59 -8.45
N ALA A 85 1.64 -3.51 -7.77
CA ALA A 85 2.35 -2.26 -7.83
C ALA A 85 2.42 -1.60 -6.45
N LEU A 86 3.57 -1.01 -6.14
CA LEU A 86 3.77 -0.17 -4.96
C LEU A 86 3.73 1.29 -5.36
N ALA A 87 2.94 2.11 -4.67
CA ALA A 87 2.91 3.56 -4.86
C ALA A 87 2.66 4.30 -3.55
N TRP A 88 3.03 5.58 -3.53
CA TRP A 88 2.61 6.49 -2.48
C TRP A 88 1.18 6.95 -2.74
N TYR A 89 0.26 6.62 -1.85
CA TYR A 89 -1.14 7.02 -1.89
C TYR A 89 -1.53 7.54 -0.50
N GLN A 90 -2.19 8.69 -0.42
CA GLN A 90 -2.59 9.29 0.87
C GLN A 90 -1.44 9.46 1.89
N GLY A 91 -0.24 9.78 1.39
CA GLY A 91 0.95 10.01 2.22
C GLY A 91 1.70 8.75 2.67
N HIS A 92 1.19 7.55 2.36
CA HIS A 92 1.75 6.27 2.82
C HIS A 92 2.00 5.31 1.64
N PRO A 93 2.93 4.35 1.80
CA PRO A 93 3.13 3.31 0.79
C PRO A 93 1.96 2.33 0.79
N HIS A 94 1.41 2.06 -0.39
CA HIS A 94 0.31 1.12 -0.57
C HIS A 94 0.60 0.15 -1.72
N VAL A 95 0.18 -1.09 -1.52
CA VAL A 95 0.23 -2.14 -2.54
C VAL A 95 -1.11 -2.18 -3.26
N PHE A 96 -1.05 -2.19 -4.57
CA PHE A 96 -2.18 -2.37 -5.48
C PHE A 96 -2.01 -3.68 -6.23
N SER A 97 -3.13 -4.34 -6.55
CA SER A 97 -3.15 -5.53 -7.39
C SER A 97 -4.15 -5.38 -8.51
N ARG A 98 -3.87 -6.00 -9.65
CA ARG A 98 -4.83 -6.20 -10.73
C ARG A 98 -4.63 -7.56 -11.39
N ARG A 99 -5.66 -8.06 -12.07
CA ARG A 99 -5.49 -9.19 -13.00
C ARG A 99 -4.68 -8.76 -14.21
N LEU A 100 -3.98 -9.71 -14.82
CA LEU A 100 -3.07 -9.44 -15.94
C LEU A 100 -3.79 -8.86 -17.17
N ASP A 101 -5.01 -9.32 -17.41
CA ASP A 101 -5.91 -8.95 -18.51
C ASP A 101 -6.82 -7.75 -18.22
N GLU A 102 -6.77 -7.19 -17.01
CA GLU A 102 -7.57 -6.04 -16.58
C GLU A 102 -6.71 -4.79 -16.41
N GLU A 103 -7.32 -3.62 -16.61
CA GLU A 103 -6.69 -2.30 -16.37
C GLU A 103 -7.15 -1.66 -15.04
N VAL A 104 -7.76 -2.45 -14.16
CA VAL A 104 -8.37 -1.98 -12.92
C VAL A 104 -7.55 -2.45 -11.72
N TRP A 105 -7.08 -1.48 -10.94
CA TRP A 105 -6.31 -1.68 -9.72
C TRP A 105 -7.20 -1.69 -8.50
N HIS A 106 -6.94 -2.64 -7.62
CA HIS A 106 -7.54 -2.76 -6.30
C HIS A 106 -6.48 -2.50 -5.23
N LEU A 107 -6.86 -1.82 -4.16
CA LEU A 107 -5.99 -1.61 -3.01
C LEU A 107 -5.88 -2.94 -2.22
N VAL A 108 -4.67 -3.47 -2.07
CA VAL A 108 -4.40 -4.67 -1.26
C VAL A 108 -4.27 -4.30 0.21
N THR A 109 -3.49 -3.24 0.46
CA THR A 109 -3.38 -2.58 1.76
C THR A 109 -4.63 -1.75 2.08
N SER A 110 -4.80 -1.28 3.32
CA SER A 110 -5.92 -0.42 3.72
C SER A 110 -5.44 0.97 4.14
N VAL A 111 -6.14 2.03 3.74
CA VAL A 111 -5.81 3.39 4.17
C VAL A 111 -5.97 3.52 5.69
N GLY A 112 -5.00 4.12 6.38
CA GLY A 112 -5.05 4.35 7.83
C GLY A 112 -4.78 3.13 8.71
N LYS A 113 -4.38 1.99 8.13
CA LYS A 113 -4.02 0.76 8.86
C LYS A 113 -2.54 0.40 8.67
N ASP A 114 -1.66 1.36 8.91
CA ASP A 114 -0.24 1.23 8.56
C ASP A 114 0.45 0.04 9.23
N ALA A 115 0.10 -0.24 10.49
CA ALA A 115 0.62 -1.41 11.21
C ALA A 115 0.19 -2.73 10.56
N ASP A 116 -1.07 -2.84 10.15
CA ASP A 116 -1.61 -4.04 9.49
C ASP A 116 -1.05 -4.20 8.06
N ASN A 117 -0.81 -3.08 7.38
CA ASN A 117 -0.25 -3.04 6.03
C ASN A 117 1.22 -3.51 5.96
N ALA A 118 1.94 -3.47 7.08
CA ALA A 118 3.37 -3.75 7.12
C ALA A 118 3.71 -5.13 6.53
N ASN A 119 2.89 -6.15 6.82
CA ASN A 119 3.10 -7.49 6.29
C ASN A 119 2.93 -7.53 4.76
N GLU A 120 1.86 -6.95 4.23
CA GLU A 120 1.60 -6.96 2.77
C GLU A 120 2.68 -6.20 1.99
N ILE A 121 3.12 -5.05 2.50
CA ILE A 121 4.20 -4.27 1.89
C ILE A 121 5.51 -5.06 1.96
N TYR A 122 5.81 -5.68 3.10
CA TYR A 122 6.99 -6.51 3.27
C TYR A 122 7.00 -7.69 2.28
N GLN A 123 5.91 -8.43 2.17
CA GLN A 123 5.80 -9.55 1.22
C GLN A 123 5.98 -9.06 -0.23
N PHE A 124 5.32 -7.96 -0.62
CA PHE A 124 5.53 -7.37 -1.95
C PHE A 124 7.01 -7.03 -2.20
N LEU A 125 7.72 -6.48 -1.22
CA LEU A 125 9.13 -6.14 -1.37
C LEU A 125 10.01 -7.38 -1.54
N LEU A 126 9.71 -8.49 -0.86
CA LEU A 126 10.41 -9.75 -1.04
C LEU A 126 10.17 -10.32 -2.45
N GLU A 127 8.91 -10.35 -2.90
CA GLU A 127 8.54 -10.90 -4.21
C GLU A 127 9.08 -10.04 -5.37
N SER A 128 9.11 -8.72 -5.20
CA SER A 128 9.60 -7.80 -6.24
C SER A 128 11.13 -7.68 -6.31
N SER A 129 11.86 -8.21 -5.33
CA SER A 129 13.31 -8.07 -5.24
C SER A 129 13.98 -9.36 -4.77
N PRO A 130 14.45 -10.20 -5.71
CA PRO A 130 15.20 -11.42 -5.37
C PRO A 130 16.43 -11.18 -4.45
N PRO A 131 17.21 -10.09 -4.61
CA PRO A 131 18.27 -9.76 -3.67
C PRO A 131 17.76 -9.56 -2.24
N LEU A 132 16.63 -8.85 -2.07
CA LEU A 132 16.04 -8.61 -0.76
C LEU A 132 15.46 -9.91 -0.16
N ALA A 133 14.82 -10.75 -0.97
CA ALA A 133 14.34 -12.06 -0.54
C ALA A 133 15.48 -12.96 -0.04
N LYS A 134 16.60 -13.01 -0.77
CA LYS A 134 17.79 -13.76 -0.37
C LYS A 134 18.38 -13.24 0.94
N TYR A 135 18.43 -11.92 1.09
CA TYR A 135 18.91 -11.26 2.30
C TYR A 135 18.03 -11.57 3.52
N SER A 136 16.71 -11.39 3.36
CA SER A 136 15.71 -11.70 4.40
C SER A 136 15.85 -13.15 4.89
N LYS A 137 15.89 -14.12 3.98
CA LYS A 137 16.07 -15.55 4.34
C LYS A 137 17.33 -15.78 5.17
N ARG A 138 18.43 -15.09 4.87
CA ARG A 138 19.69 -15.24 5.60
C ARG A 138 19.64 -14.62 6.99
N ILE A 139 19.03 -13.44 7.14
CA ILE A 139 18.80 -12.85 8.47
C ILE A 139 17.96 -13.82 9.32
N THR A 140 16.84 -14.30 8.80
CA THR A 140 15.97 -15.23 9.53
C THR A 140 16.71 -16.50 9.93
N SER A 141 17.56 -17.06 9.05
CA SER A 141 18.36 -18.24 9.43
C SER A 141 19.34 -17.94 10.55
N MET A 142 19.98 -16.76 10.52
CA MET A 142 20.90 -16.32 11.56
C MET A 142 20.17 -16.11 12.88
N GLU A 143 19.01 -15.47 12.88
CA GLU A 143 18.18 -15.31 14.08
C GLU A 143 17.76 -16.65 14.70
N LEU A 144 17.36 -17.62 13.86
CA LEU A 144 17.01 -18.97 14.31
C LEU A 144 18.22 -19.70 14.90
N GLN A 145 19.39 -19.58 14.28
CA GLN A 145 20.64 -20.12 14.83
C GLN A 145 20.94 -19.47 16.18
N TYR A 146 20.88 -18.15 16.29
CA TYR A 146 21.11 -17.43 17.53
C TYR A 146 20.15 -17.89 18.64
N ARG A 147 18.84 -17.96 18.37
CA ARG A 147 17.85 -18.45 19.34
C ARG A 147 18.11 -19.90 19.78
N SER A 148 18.47 -20.76 18.84
CA SER A 148 18.81 -22.16 19.13
C SER A 148 20.03 -22.26 20.03
N LEU A 149 21.04 -21.43 19.77
CA LEU A 149 22.26 -21.38 20.58
C LEU A 149 22.02 -20.81 21.97
N MET A 150 21.23 -19.75 22.11
CA MET A 150 20.80 -19.24 23.41
C MET A 150 20.12 -20.34 24.24
N ARG A 151 19.29 -21.16 23.60
CA ARG A 151 18.61 -22.28 24.26
C ARG A 151 19.56 -23.40 24.69
N LEU A 152 20.55 -23.72 23.85
CA LEU A 152 21.49 -24.83 24.09
C LEU A 152 22.62 -24.44 25.06
N ALA A 153 23.07 -23.20 25.03
CA ALA A 153 24.25 -22.78 25.77
C ALA A 153 23.98 -22.62 27.28
N GLY A 154 22.75 -22.28 27.70
CA GLY A 154 22.43 -22.06 29.12
C GLY A 154 23.47 -21.15 29.79
N GLU A 155 24.07 -21.63 30.89
CA GLU A 155 25.11 -20.90 31.64
C GLU A 155 26.46 -20.75 30.90
N LYS A 156 26.77 -21.61 29.91
CA LYS A 156 28.00 -21.52 29.08
C LYS A 156 27.95 -20.43 28.00
N TRP A 157 26.87 -19.65 27.94
CA TRP A 157 26.75 -18.57 26.96
C TRP A 157 27.85 -17.51 27.12
N LEU A 158 28.30 -17.25 28.35
CA LEU A 158 29.40 -16.30 28.60
C LEU A 158 30.73 -16.71 27.94
N GLU A 159 30.93 -18.01 27.68
CA GLU A 159 32.14 -18.54 27.04
C GLU A 159 32.04 -18.60 25.51
N ILE A 160 30.87 -18.99 24.98
CA ILE A 160 30.69 -19.29 23.53
C ILE A 160 29.99 -18.14 22.79
N GLY A 161 29.17 -17.37 23.49
CA GLY A 161 28.31 -16.30 22.95
C GLY A 161 29.07 -15.18 22.26
N PRO A 162 30.10 -14.56 22.88
CA PRO A 162 30.79 -13.40 22.32
C PRO A 162 31.48 -13.69 20.98
N ALA A 163 32.20 -14.82 20.87
CA ALA A 163 32.91 -15.19 19.63
C ALA A 163 31.93 -15.46 18.47
N ARG A 164 30.81 -16.14 18.76
CA ARG A 164 29.76 -16.36 17.74
C ARG A 164 29.01 -15.09 17.37
N LEU A 165 28.75 -14.19 18.32
CA LEU A 165 28.14 -12.90 18.02
C LEU A 165 29.02 -12.08 17.07
N LEU A 166 30.34 -12.11 17.25
CA LEU A 166 31.29 -11.44 16.35
C LEU A 166 31.30 -12.06 14.94
N ASP A 167 31.30 -13.39 14.83
CA ASP A 167 31.19 -14.07 13.52
C ASP A 167 29.85 -13.73 12.83
N MET A 168 28.76 -13.74 13.59
CA MET A 168 27.44 -13.34 13.09
C MET A 168 27.38 -11.87 12.68
N ASP A 169 27.98 -10.95 13.44
CA ASP A 169 28.07 -9.53 13.08
C ASP A 169 28.89 -9.34 11.79
N HIS A 170 30.02 -10.04 11.67
CA HIS A 170 30.85 -10.01 10.47
C HIS A 170 30.09 -10.55 9.24
N GLN A 171 29.38 -11.68 9.41
CA GLN A 171 28.51 -12.22 8.37
C GLN A 171 27.38 -11.23 8.02
N GLY A 172 26.75 -10.59 9.01
CA GLY A 172 25.72 -9.57 8.81
C GLY A 172 26.23 -8.37 8.02
N ARG A 173 27.41 -7.84 8.35
CA ARG A 173 28.04 -6.71 7.63
C ARG A 173 28.41 -7.05 6.19
N SER A 174 28.75 -8.30 5.91
CA SER A 174 29.02 -8.76 4.54
C SER A 174 27.77 -8.80 3.64
N LEU A 175 26.58 -8.73 4.25
CA LEU A 175 25.31 -8.76 3.55
C LEU A 175 24.85 -7.35 3.19
N GLN A 176 25.60 -6.66 2.35
CA GLN A 176 25.12 -5.43 1.75
C GLN A 176 24.19 -5.75 0.58
N VAL A 177 22.93 -5.34 0.67
CA VAL A 177 22.03 -5.37 -0.47
C VAL A 177 22.30 -4.12 -1.30
N LYS A 178 22.86 -4.31 -2.50
CA LYS A 178 22.90 -3.23 -3.48
C LYS A 178 21.47 -3.03 -3.99
N ILE A 179 20.78 -2.04 -3.42
CA ILE A 179 19.48 -1.61 -3.93
C ILE A 179 19.79 -0.83 -5.21
N ASN A 180 19.57 -1.49 -6.35
CA ASN A 180 19.62 -0.79 -7.63
C ASN A 180 18.62 0.36 -7.60
N ARG A 181 18.95 1.46 -8.29
CA ARG A 181 18.03 2.60 -8.42
C ARG A 181 16.70 2.08 -8.93
N ILE A 182 15.67 2.20 -8.09
CA ILE A 182 14.30 1.87 -8.47
C ILE A 182 13.92 2.87 -9.56
N ILE A 183 13.51 2.37 -10.72
CA ILE A 183 13.05 3.20 -11.84
C ILE A 183 11.53 3.24 -11.75
N PRO A 184 10.93 4.39 -11.37
CA PRO A 184 9.48 4.50 -11.30
C PRO A 184 8.85 4.24 -12.66
N GLN A 185 7.71 3.55 -12.65
CA GLN A 185 6.97 3.22 -13.86
C GLN A 185 5.71 4.09 -13.94
N PRO A 186 5.37 4.68 -15.10
CA PRO A 186 4.17 5.49 -15.24
C PRO A 186 2.93 4.69 -14.85
N ALA A 187 2.10 5.26 -13.99
CA ALA A 187 0.89 4.57 -13.57
C ALA A 187 -0.18 4.64 -14.67
N ARG A 188 -0.68 3.46 -15.05
CA ARG A 188 -1.72 3.27 -16.07
C ARG A 188 -2.90 2.52 -15.47
N GLY A 189 -4.05 2.64 -16.11
CA GLY A 189 -5.28 2.02 -15.64
C GLY A 189 -6.09 2.89 -14.68
N PHE A 190 -7.06 2.25 -14.05
CA PHE A 190 -8.08 2.86 -13.21
C PHE A 190 -8.05 2.25 -11.80
N ILE A 191 -8.58 2.96 -10.81
CA ILE A 191 -8.78 2.42 -9.47
C ILE A 191 -10.26 2.11 -9.26
N CYS A 192 -10.56 1.02 -8.55
CA CYS A 192 -11.90 0.75 -8.04
C CYS A 192 -11.85 0.14 -6.64
N GLY A 193 -13.02 -0.05 -6.04
CA GLY A 193 -13.18 -0.65 -4.72
C GLY A 193 -13.47 0.36 -3.63
N ASN A 194 -13.40 -0.12 -2.40
CA ASN A 194 -13.58 0.71 -1.23
C ASN A 194 -12.31 1.54 -0.96
N ILE A 195 -12.44 2.86 -0.86
CA ILE A 195 -11.30 3.74 -0.61
C ILE A 195 -11.01 3.96 0.88
N SER A 196 -11.96 3.66 1.77
CA SER A 196 -11.88 3.91 3.22
C SER A 196 -12.00 2.65 4.06
#